data_AF-A0A7X9JB96-F1
#
_entry.id   AF-A0A7X9JB96-F1
#
_cell.length_a   1.000
_cell.length_b   1.000
_cell.length_c   1.000
_cell.angle_alpha   90.00
_cell.angle_beta   90.00
_cell.angle_gamma   90.00
#
_symmetry.space_group_name_H-M   'P 1'
#
loop_
_entity.id
_entity.type
_entity.pdbx_description
1 polymer ?
#
loop_
_entity_poly.entity_id
_entity_poly.type
_entity_poly.pdbx_seq_one_letter_code
_entity_poly.pdbx_strand_id
1 'polypeptide(L)'
;WIKCLKQDGSCGQPMTTAAWDFSARFDSDPVAYESGGKISQIPSGYWVDFTEFAARYGWERVPSQANWRYYYPGILFNEFIYAQGLSWQEAMLDLYPASAFTATGPAN
;
A
#
# COMPACT_ATOMS: atom_id res chain seq x y z
N TRP A 1 7.86 -5.60 -0.48
CA TRP A 1 8.72 -6.75 -0.81
C TRP A 1 8.02 -7.68 -1.79
N ILE A 2 8.73 -8.19 -2.79
CA ILE A 2 8.26 -9.23 -3.73
C ILE A 2 9.28 -10.36 -3.74
N LYS A 3 8.81 -11.62 -3.71
CA LYS A 3 9.70 -12.78 -3.69
C LYS A 3 10.33 -12.98 -5.07
N CYS A 4 11.63 -13.18 -5.13
CA CYS A 4 12.30 -13.50 -6.38
C CYS A 4 11.89 -14.89 -6.89
N LEU A 5 11.76 -15.05 -8.21
CA LEU A 5 11.52 -16.38 -8.80
C LEU A 5 12.75 -17.29 -8.59
N LYS A 6 13.96 -16.77 -8.86
CA LYS A 6 15.22 -17.45 -8.55
C LYS A 6 15.65 -17.11 -7.12
N GLN A 7 15.86 -18.13 -6.30
CA GLN A 7 16.21 -18.02 -4.87
C GLN A 7 17.70 -18.33 -4.63
N ASP A 8 18.54 -17.91 -5.56
CA ASP A 8 20.00 -18.11 -5.58
C ASP A 8 20.79 -16.85 -5.19
N GLY A 9 20.11 -15.76 -4.84
CA GLY A 9 20.70 -14.47 -4.50
C GLY A 9 20.98 -13.54 -5.69
N SER A 10 20.70 -13.96 -6.92
CA SER A 10 20.93 -13.12 -8.12
C SER A 10 19.93 -11.97 -8.29
N CYS A 11 18.75 -12.06 -7.70
CA CYS A 11 17.63 -11.14 -7.95
C CYS A 11 17.32 -10.19 -6.77
N GLY A 12 17.75 -10.52 -5.55
CA GLY A 12 17.37 -9.78 -4.35
C GLY A 12 18.20 -10.18 -3.14
N GLN A 13 17.72 -9.83 -1.95
CA GLN A 13 18.42 -10.04 -0.69
C GLN A 13 17.57 -10.79 0.34
N PRO A 14 18.18 -11.48 1.32
CA PRO A 14 17.45 -12.03 2.45
C PRO A 14 16.78 -10.93 3.27
N MET A 15 15.56 -11.18 3.74
CA MET A 15 14.91 -10.28 4.69
C MET A 15 15.52 -10.44 6.08
N THR A 16 15.77 -9.31 6.75
CA THR A 16 16.31 -9.28 8.13
C THR A 16 15.27 -8.89 9.17
N THR A 17 14.07 -8.49 8.72
CA THR A 17 12.96 -8.06 9.58
C THR A 17 11.72 -8.88 9.32
N ALA A 18 10.91 -9.06 10.36
CA ALA A 18 9.59 -9.64 10.23
C ALA A 18 8.65 -8.71 9.45
N ALA A 19 7.68 -9.30 8.76
CA ALA A 19 6.62 -8.57 8.09
C ALA A 19 5.36 -8.52 8.98
N TRP A 20 4.41 -7.67 8.61
CA TRP A 20 3.06 -7.74 9.17
C TRP A 20 2.22 -8.68 8.31
N ASP A 21 1.69 -9.74 8.93
CA ASP A 21 0.75 -10.66 8.30
C ASP A 21 -0.68 -10.11 8.47
N PHE A 22 -1.20 -9.51 7.39
CA PHE A 22 -2.56 -8.99 7.37
C PHE A 22 -3.63 -10.09 7.34
N SER A 23 -3.29 -11.28 6.83
CA SER A 23 -4.23 -12.41 6.72
C SER A 23 -4.51 -13.07 8.06
N ALA A 24 -3.60 -12.94 9.03
CA ALA A 24 -3.77 -13.47 10.38
C ALA A 24 -5.04 -12.99 11.10
N ARG A 25 -5.67 -11.90 10.65
CA ARG A 25 -6.98 -11.46 11.18
C ARG A 25 -8.12 -12.43 10.87
N PHE A 26 -7.95 -13.31 9.88
CA PHE A 26 -8.92 -14.34 9.51
C PHE A 26 -8.69 -15.66 10.25
N ASP A 27 -7.63 -15.73 11.06
CA ASP A 27 -7.40 -16.84 11.98
C ASP A 27 -8.35 -16.74 13.18
N SER A 28 -8.50 -17.83 13.94
CA SER A 28 -9.28 -17.86 15.19
C SER A 28 -8.56 -17.20 16.38
N ASP A 29 -7.78 -16.14 16.14
CA ASP A 29 -7.04 -15.37 17.14
C ASP A 29 -7.66 -13.98 17.33
N PRO A 30 -8.35 -13.71 18.45
CA PRO A 30 -8.98 -12.42 18.71
C PRO A 30 -7.97 -11.25 18.75
N VAL A 31 -6.73 -11.48 19.19
CA VAL A 31 -5.72 -10.41 19.29
C VAL A 31 -5.27 -9.99 17.89
N ALA A 32 -5.07 -10.96 17.00
CA ALA A 32 -4.74 -10.70 15.60
C ALA A 32 -5.90 -10.02 14.86
N TYR A 33 -7.15 -10.40 15.15
CA TYR A 33 -8.32 -9.74 14.59
C TYR A 33 -8.36 -8.25 14.95
N GLU A 34 -8.30 -7.91 16.24
CA GLU A 34 -8.37 -6.53 16.73
C GLU A 34 -7.19 -5.66 16.27
N SER A 35 -6.01 -6.28 16.11
CA SER A 35 -4.80 -5.59 15.66
C SER A 35 -4.75 -5.40 14.13
N GLY A 36 -5.65 -6.04 13.37
CA GLY A 36 -5.61 -6.06 11.92
C GLY A 36 -4.47 -6.92 11.35
N GLY A 37 -4.06 -7.97 12.07
CA GLY A 37 -2.99 -8.87 11.73
C GLY A 37 -2.01 -9.09 12.88
N LYS A 38 -0.85 -9.67 12.59
CA LYS A 38 0.23 -9.90 13.56
C LYS A 38 1.60 -9.83 12.92
N ILE A 39 2.65 -9.71 13.74
CA ILE A 39 4.03 -9.85 13.26
C ILE A 39 4.26 -11.30 12.82
N SER A 40 4.79 -11.49 11.62
CA SER A 40 5.14 -12.80 11.06
C SER A 40 6.53 -13.27 11.52
N GLN A 41 6.88 -14.51 11.19
CA GLN A 41 8.28 -14.93 11.15
C GLN A 41 9.02 -14.15 10.05
N ILE A 42 10.35 -14.00 10.17
CA ILE A 42 11.17 -13.42 9.10
C ILE A 42 11.06 -14.33 7.87
N PRO A 43 10.61 -13.84 6.71
CA PRO A 43 10.48 -14.67 5.51
C PRO A 43 11.85 -15.19 5.03
N SER A 44 11.93 -16.48 4.75
CA SER A 44 13.13 -17.08 4.16
C SER A 44 13.27 -16.76 2.67
N GLY A 45 14.49 -16.90 2.16
CA GLY A 45 14.80 -16.71 0.74
C GLY A 45 15.15 -15.27 0.36
N TYR A 46 15.08 -14.96 -0.92
CA TYR A 46 15.51 -13.68 -1.50
C TYR A 46 14.34 -12.85 -2.01
N TRP A 47 14.36 -11.57 -1.67
CA TRP A 47 13.27 -10.63 -1.88
C TRP A 47 13.78 -9.31 -2.45
N VAL A 48 12.95 -8.68 -3.26
CA VAL A 48 13.19 -7.34 -3.81
C VAL A 48 12.36 -6.33 -3.03
N ASP A 49 12.96 -5.21 -2.66
CA ASP A 49 12.21 -4.06 -2.16
C ASP A 49 11.51 -3.36 -3.32
N PHE A 50 10.24 -3.76 -3.54
CA PHE A 50 9.41 -3.15 -4.57
C PHE A 50 9.10 -1.68 -4.30
N THR A 51 9.05 -1.24 -3.04
CA THR A 51 8.75 0.15 -2.70
C THR A 51 9.90 1.04 -3.14
N GLU A 52 11.13 0.64 -2.84
CA GLU A 52 12.33 1.32 -3.33
C GLU A 52 12.43 1.27 -4.87
N PHE A 53 12.17 0.10 -5.47
CA PHE A 53 12.17 -0.04 -6.93
C PHE A 53 11.17 0.90 -7.59
N ALA A 54 9.92 0.95 -7.12
CA ALA A 54 8.86 1.79 -7.65
C ALA A 54 9.20 3.29 -7.52
N ALA A 55 9.75 3.70 -6.37
CA ALA A 55 10.17 5.07 -6.13
C ALA A 55 11.22 5.57 -7.13
N ARG A 56 12.16 4.71 -7.57
CA ARG A 56 13.14 5.07 -8.62
C ARG A 56 12.50 5.43 -9.96
N TYR A 57 11.28 4.98 -10.22
CA TYR A 57 10.52 5.29 -11.42
C TYR A 57 9.38 6.30 -11.16
N GLY A 58 9.43 7.04 -10.05
CA GLY A 58 8.49 8.12 -9.72
C GLY A 58 7.13 7.65 -9.20
N TRP A 59 6.99 6.37 -8.85
CA TRP A 59 5.79 5.87 -8.19
C TRP A 59 5.88 6.11 -6.68
N GLU A 60 4.80 6.63 -6.11
CA GLU A 60 4.70 6.94 -4.69
C GLU A 60 3.73 5.99 -3.99
N ARG A 61 4.08 5.55 -2.78
CA ARG A 61 3.23 4.66 -1.99
C ARG A 61 2.06 5.43 -1.39
N VAL A 62 0.84 4.90 -1.53
CA VAL A 62 -0.34 5.48 -0.88
C VAL A 62 -0.35 5.09 0.61
N PRO A 63 -0.59 6.03 1.54
CA PRO A 63 -0.74 5.71 2.95
C PRO A 63 -2.00 4.87 3.18
N SER A 64 -1.94 3.94 4.15
CA SER A 64 -3.12 3.20 4.59
C SER A 64 -4.19 4.14 5.16
N GLN A 65 -5.45 3.78 4.99
CA GLN A 65 -6.58 4.52 5.57
C GLN A 65 -6.58 4.36 7.09
N ALA A 66 -7.12 5.34 7.83
CA ALA A 66 -7.14 5.32 9.29
C ALA A 66 -7.83 4.08 9.89
N ASN A 67 -8.77 3.47 9.16
CA ASN A 67 -9.55 2.31 9.56
C ASN A 67 -8.94 0.96 9.12
N TRP A 68 -7.72 0.91 8.59
CA TRP A 68 -7.11 -0.30 7.99
C TRP A 68 -7.10 -1.53 8.90
N ARG A 69 -7.09 -1.32 10.22
CA ARG A 69 -7.13 -2.40 11.23
C ARG A 69 -8.40 -3.23 11.11
N TYR A 70 -9.54 -2.57 10.94
CA TYR A 70 -10.86 -3.19 10.88
C TYR A 70 -11.40 -3.31 9.43
N TYR A 71 -10.80 -2.59 8.48
CA TYR A 71 -11.20 -2.58 7.07
C TYR A 71 -10.04 -3.00 6.17
N TYR A 72 -10.05 -4.26 5.70
CA TYR A 72 -8.96 -4.85 4.91
C TYR A 72 -8.61 -4.07 3.61
N PRO A 73 -9.59 -3.61 2.80
CA PRO A 73 -9.27 -2.80 1.62
C PRO A 73 -8.58 -1.47 1.96
N GLY A 74 -8.75 -0.96 3.19
CA GLY A 74 -8.08 0.26 3.67
C GLY A 74 -6.59 0.09 3.95
N ILE A 75 -6.03 -1.13 3.86
CA ILE A 75 -4.60 -1.37 4.07
C ILE A 75 -3.73 -0.70 3.00
N LEU A 76 -4.14 -0.77 1.73
CA LEU A 76 -3.45 -0.13 0.60
C LEU A 76 -1.96 -0.47 0.47
N PHE A 77 -1.50 -1.63 0.97
CA PHE A 77 -0.07 -1.96 1.01
C PHE A 77 0.57 -2.13 -0.37
N ASN A 78 -0.26 -2.45 -1.36
CA ASN A 78 0.09 -2.67 -2.76
C ASN A 78 -0.32 -1.49 -3.67
N GLU A 79 -0.84 -0.40 -3.10
CA GLU A 79 -1.32 0.75 -3.86
C GLU A 79 -0.20 1.80 -4.04
N PHE A 80 0.01 2.19 -5.29
CA PHE A 80 1.01 3.19 -5.68
C PHE A 80 0.41 4.11 -6.73
N ILE A 81 0.77 5.39 -6.67
CA ILE A 81 0.33 6.41 -7.61
C ILE A 81 1.52 7.01 -8.35
N TYR A 82 1.33 7.32 -9.63
CA TYR A 82 2.29 8.08 -10.43
C TYR A 82 1.80 9.52 -10.54
N ALA A 83 2.02 10.31 -9.49
CA ALA A 83 1.45 11.64 -9.34
C ALA A 83 2.06 12.68 -10.28
N GLN A 84 3.29 12.45 -10.77
CA GLN A 84 4.05 13.41 -11.59
C GLN A 84 4.15 14.80 -10.94
N GLY A 85 4.13 14.87 -9.60
CA GLY A 85 4.16 16.11 -8.84
C GLY A 85 2.84 16.87 -8.75
N LEU A 86 1.74 16.33 -9.28
CA LEU A 86 0.41 16.94 -9.18
C LEU A 86 -0.34 16.43 -7.95
N SER A 87 -1.05 17.34 -7.27
CA SER A 87 -2.12 16.94 -6.36
C SER A 87 -3.27 16.29 -7.13
N TRP A 88 -4.11 15.52 -6.42
CA TRP A 88 -5.31 14.93 -7.04
C TRP A 88 -6.20 15.99 -7.69
N GLN A 89 -6.36 17.16 -7.06
CA GLN A 89 -7.19 18.23 -7.60
C GLN A 89 -6.59 18.81 -8.89
N GLU A 90 -5.28 19.05 -8.94
CA GLU A 90 -4.60 19.51 -10.15
C GLU A 90 -4.74 18.49 -11.28
N ALA A 91 -4.49 17.21 -11.01
CA ALA A 91 -4.65 16.13 -11.98
C ALA A 91 -6.09 16.00 -12.52
N MET A 92 -7.09 16.27 -11.68
CA MET A 92 -8.48 16.25 -12.10
C MET A 92 -8.88 17.46 -12.94
N LEU A 93 -8.28 18.63 -12.70
CA LEU A 93 -8.52 19.84 -13.50
C LEU A 93 -7.91 19.77 -14.90
N ASP A 94 -6.93 18.89 -15.12
CA ASP A 94 -6.43 18.57 -16.47
C ASP A 94 -7.45 17.77 -17.30
N LEU A 95 -8.36 17.03 -16.65
CA LEU A 95 -9.35 16.17 -17.29
C LEU A 95 -10.75 16.78 -17.34
N TYR A 96 -11.11 17.58 -16.33
CA TYR A 96 -12.45 18.11 -16.14
C TYR A 96 -12.43 19.62 -15.92
N PRO A 97 -13.42 20.36 -16.43
CA PRO A 97 -13.54 21.78 -16.14
C PRO A 97 -13.78 21.99 -14.63
N ALA A 98 -13.30 23.11 -14.09
CA ALA A 98 -13.47 23.45 -12.68
C ALA A 98 -14.94 23.43 -12.21
N SER A 99 -15.88 23.72 -13.10
CA SER A 99 -17.33 23.67 -12.82
C SER A 99 -17.85 22.27 -12.48
N ALA A 100 -17.13 21.20 -12.83
CA ALA A 100 -17.47 19.84 -12.44
C ALA A 100 -17.28 19.58 -10.93
N PHE A 101 -16.47 20.40 -10.25
CA PHE A 101 -16.18 20.27 -8.81
C PHE A 101 -16.96 21.27 -7.94
N THR A 102 -17.66 22.23 -8.56
CA THR A 102 -18.56 23.13 -7.85
C THR A 102 -19.92 22.47 -7.70
N ALA A 103 -20.23 21.93 -6.53
CA ALA A 103 -21.57 21.45 -6.23
C ALA A 103 -22.55 22.64 -6.25
N THR A 104 -23.34 22.78 -7.31
CA THR A 104 -24.55 23.61 -7.29
C THR A 104 -25.65 22.85 -6.53
N GLY A 105 -25.52 22.79 -5.20
CA GLY A 105 -26.58 22.35 -4.28
C GLY A 105 -26.94 23.50 -3.34
N PRO A 106 -28.21 23.65 -2.91
CA PRO A 106 -28.64 24.81 -2.15
C PRO A 106 -27.85 24.91 -0.84
N ALA A 107 -27.40 26.13 -0.52
CA ALA A 107 -26.84 26.46 0.78
C ALA A 107 -27.93 26.25 1.85
N ASN A 108 -27.58 25.52 2.91
CA ASN A 108 -28.38 25.45 4.14
C ASN A 108 -28.40 26.79 4.85
#